data_AF-A0A974TZ05-F1
#
_entry.id   AF-A0A974TZ05-F1
#
_cell.length_a   1.000
_cell.length_b   1.000
_cell.length_c   1.000
_cell.angle_alpha   90.00
_cell.angle_beta   90.00
_cell.angle_gamma   90.00
#
_symmetry.space_group_name_H-M   'P 1'
#
loop_
_entity.id
_entity.type
_entity.pdbx_description
1 polymer ?
#
loop_
_entity_poly.entity_id
_entity_poly.type
_entity_poly.pdbx_seq_one_letter_code
_entity_poly.pdbx_strand_id
1 'polypeptide(L)'
;MTDSERRTYAVVSTGLWRLRSDISQLLQARIVLWPWGGAGGVDGFVGWGRRPSGLRATALASRLGKPAITIEDGFLKGFWPGQEEPSHSFVVDRRGIYFETMLPNDLDDLLRVPDIDPGEELRASSLIHSLRSQRLTKYNNGPMIGLRQAGIPAGKPFVLLVDQVAGDASIAAAGAESGTFARMLEHAAAHNPGKAIVVRTHPAAGDRSLLRQAAQKSGIPIVVPERMNPWPLIEEADSVYTVSSQLGFEALMAGRPVHCFGVTYYSGRGVTTDHGSRQVQRPAATVEQIFHAAFLRYSSYLDLHTRLPCSLEDAIEQAVAVRDQRNRIDRKVYTAGFSPWKRRATTPFLRGAAGAPVHCRRATEAAKAAHRDNGIVAVWGSERSLPPGVDGVRLEDGFIRSKGLGVNLTYPSSLALDGEHVYYDARGESELERIISTHDFEEALLARSRDLVRLLVERGVSKYNLGTIAELPAVEEGRLKILVPGQVEQDASIRYGSPIVRSNAVLVSAVRERYPGAFVVYKEHPDVTSGLRSGDVSRTQQISWCEAAISCIGSAGRTVWRP
;
A
#
# COMPACT_ATOMS: atom_id res chain seq x y z
N MET A 1 5.98 28.90 11.63
CA MET A 1 7.45 29.03 11.82
C MET A 1 8.05 29.50 10.51
N THR A 2 8.79 30.60 10.56
CA THR A 2 9.66 31.00 9.46
C THR A 2 10.80 29.97 9.32
N ASP A 3 11.39 29.85 8.13
CA ASP A 3 12.44 28.84 7.85
C ASP A 3 13.71 29.03 8.72
N SER A 4 13.84 30.18 9.40
CA SER A 4 14.96 30.52 10.29
C SER A 4 14.87 29.94 11.71
N GLU A 5 13.72 29.39 12.13
CA GLU A 5 13.53 28.88 13.50
C GLU A 5 13.52 27.34 13.60
N ARG A 6 13.55 26.63 12.48
CA ARG A 6 13.55 25.16 12.49
C ARG A 6 14.92 24.62 12.89
N ARG A 7 14.92 23.67 13.83
CA ARG A 7 16.12 22.88 14.14
C ARG A 7 16.69 22.23 12.88
N THR A 8 18.00 22.10 12.82
CA THR A 8 18.74 21.46 11.73
C THR A 8 19.38 20.18 12.21
N TYR A 9 18.96 19.02 11.72
CA TYR A 9 19.57 17.74 12.05
C TYR A 9 20.42 17.19 10.89
N ALA A 10 21.57 16.61 11.23
CA ALA A 10 22.47 15.99 10.26
C ALA A 10 22.23 14.48 10.17
N VAL A 11 21.93 13.98 8.98
CA VAL A 11 21.97 12.54 8.70
C VAL A 11 23.38 12.12 8.33
N VAL A 12 23.77 10.90 8.70
CA VAL A 12 25.17 10.42 8.60
C VAL A 12 25.38 9.33 7.54
N SER A 13 24.38 9.09 6.68
CA SER A 13 24.47 8.14 5.57
C SER A 13 23.67 8.61 4.35
N THR A 14 24.09 8.15 3.17
CA THR A 14 23.39 8.42 1.90
C THR A 14 21.99 7.77 1.86
N GLY A 15 21.81 6.63 2.52
CA GLY A 15 20.50 5.99 2.67
C GLY A 15 19.51 6.89 3.41
N LEU A 16 19.92 7.46 4.56
CA LEU A 16 19.11 8.42 5.30
C LEU A 16 18.88 9.72 4.51
N TRP A 17 19.87 10.16 3.73
CA TRP A 17 19.72 11.34 2.87
C TRP A 17 18.66 11.17 1.78
N ARG A 18 18.46 9.95 1.26
CA ARG A 18 17.35 9.65 0.35
C ARG A 18 15.99 9.81 1.03
N LEU A 19 15.93 9.55 2.34
CA LEU A 19 14.73 9.71 3.17
C LEU A 19 14.60 11.11 3.79
N ARG A 20 15.45 12.08 3.44
CA ARG A 20 15.49 13.39 4.11
C ARG A 20 14.15 14.13 4.14
N SER A 21 13.31 13.97 3.11
CA SER A 21 11.99 14.60 3.07
C SER A 21 11.07 14.01 4.13
N ASP A 22 11.01 12.68 4.21
CA ASP A 22 10.25 11.98 5.24
C ASP A 22 10.79 12.32 6.64
N ILE A 23 12.11 12.27 6.85
CA ILE A 23 12.75 12.64 8.12
C ILE A 23 12.44 14.10 8.49
N SER A 24 12.42 15.00 7.51
CA SER A 24 12.06 16.40 7.73
C SER A 24 10.62 16.55 8.22
N GLN A 25 9.68 15.78 7.66
CA GLN A 25 8.28 15.76 8.12
C GLN A 25 8.15 15.14 9.51
N LEU A 26 8.86 14.03 9.78
CA LEU A 26 8.83 13.33 11.06
C LEU A 26 9.38 14.20 12.21
N LEU A 27 10.45 14.95 11.95
CA LEU A 27 11.14 15.76 12.96
C LEU A 27 10.70 17.23 12.96
N GLN A 28 9.89 17.66 11.99
CA GLN A 28 9.56 19.07 11.72
C GLN A 28 10.81 19.96 11.69
N ALA A 29 11.87 19.46 11.04
CA ALA A 29 13.21 20.00 11.10
C ALA A 29 13.88 20.01 9.72
N ARG A 30 14.87 20.89 9.55
CA ARG A 30 15.72 20.92 8.36
C ARG A 30 16.70 19.75 8.42
N ILE A 31 16.85 19.02 7.32
CA ILE A 31 17.75 17.87 7.24
C ILE A 31 18.92 18.17 6.30
N VAL A 32 20.15 17.96 6.80
CA VAL A 32 21.39 18.11 6.03
C VAL A 32 22.21 16.81 6.05
N LEU A 33 23.06 16.60 5.05
CA LEU A 33 23.97 15.46 5.02
C LEU A 33 25.29 15.84 5.68
N TRP A 34 25.70 15.10 6.71
CA TRP A 34 27.01 15.29 7.34
C TRP A 34 28.16 15.00 6.35
N PRO A 35 29.24 15.82 6.29
CA PRO A 35 29.57 16.96 7.17
C PRO A 35 29.10 18.33 6.67
N TRP A 36 28.24 18.41 5.66
CA TRP A 36 27.77 19.69 5.12
C TRP A 36 26.93 20.45 6.15
N GLY A 37 27.28 21.71 6.39
CA GLY A 37 26.74 22.54 7.50
C GLY A 37 27.72 22.68 8.68
N GLY A 38 28.77 21.86 8.74
CA GLY A 38 29.78 21.91 9.78
C GLY A 38 29.24 21.56 11.18
N ALA A 39 30.15 21.40 12.15
CA ALA A 39 29.75 21.07 13.52
C ALA A 39 28.88 22.16 14.15
N GLY A 40 29.14 23.45 13.86
CA GLY A 40 28.39 24.58 14.41
C GLY A 40 26.97 24.75 13.86
N GLY A 41 26.70 24.31 12.62
CA GLY A 41 25.44 24.58 11.92
C GLY A 41 24.35 23.50 12.06
N VAL A 42 24.49 22.56 13.00
CA VAL A 42 23.54 21.45 13.20
C VAL A 42 23.18 21.31 14.67
N ASP A 43 21.93 21.05 15.00
CA ASP A 43 21.43 20.89 16.36
C ASP A 43 21.56 19.45 16.89
N GLY A 44 21.85 18.48 16.01
CA GLY A 44 22.02 17.08 16.38
C GLY A 44 22.21 16.15 15.21
N PHE A 45 22.26 14.86 15.49
CA PHE A 45 22.52 13.81 14.51
C PHE A 45 21.38 12.80 14.44
N VAL A 46 21.06 12.35 13.23
CA VAL A 46 20.04 11.34 12.97
C VAL A 46 20.70 10.09 12.37
N GLY A 47 20.41 8.94 12.96
CA GLY A 47 20.89 7.63 12.54
C GLY A 47 19.75 6.61 12.41
N TRP A 48 20.06 5.41 11.89
CA TRP A 48 19.06 4.34 11.74
C TRP A 48 19.27 3.25 12.78
N GLY A 49 18.40 3.16 13.79
CA GLY A 49 18.47 2.22 14.92
C GLY A 49 19.89 1.97 15.41
N ARG A 50 20.32 0.70 15.41
CA ARG A 50 21.69 0.26 15.71
C ARG A 50 22.50 -0.18 14.49
N ARG A 51 22.08 0.22 13.29
CA ARG A 51 22.92 0.07 12.09
C ARG A 51 24.16 0.95 12.19
N PRO A 52 25.18 0.76 11.33
CA PRO A 52 26.38 1.60 11.34
C PRO A 52 26.09 3.12 11.31
N SER A 53 25.00 3.55 10.65
CA SER A 53 24.56 4.95 10.68
C SER A 53 24.06 5.39 12.07
N GLY A 54 23.32 4.56 12.79
CA GLY A 54 22.89 4.81 14.18
C GLY A 54 24.07 4.95 15.15
N LEU A 55 25.00 4.00 15.09
CA LEU A 55 26.22 4.02 15.90
C LEU A 55 27.08 5.25 15.60
N ARG A 56 27.25 5.59 14.32
CA ARG A 56 27.99 6.78 13.88
C ARG A 56 27.31 8.08 14.33
N ALA A 57 25.99 8.18 14.23
CA ALA A 57 25.24 9.35 14.68
C ALA A 57 25.43 9.55 16.20
N THR A 58 25.30 8.48 16.98
CA THR A 58 25.50 8.51 18.44
C THR A 58 26.93 8.92 18.81
N ALA A 59 27.94 8.35 18.14
CA ALA A 59 29.33 8.68 18.39
C ALA A 59 29.66 10.15 18.04
N LEU A 60 29.14 10.66 16.91
CA LEU A 60 29.32 12.05 16.52
C LEU A 60 28.62 13.00 17.49
N ALA A 61 27.40 12.67 17.89
CA ALA A 61 26.61 13.43 18.86
C ALA A 61 27.33 13.54 20.20
N SER A 62 27.82 12.42 20.75
CA SER A 62 28.60 12.41 21.98
C SER A 62 29.89 13.23 21.85
N ARG A 63 30.66 13.05 20.77
CA ARG A 63 31.91 13.79 20.55
C ARG A 63 31.70 15.31 20.44
N LEU A 64 30.56 15.75 19.92
CA LEU A 64 30.26 17.16 19.67
C LEU A 64 29.32 17.78 20.72
N GLY A 65 28.94 17.03 21.75
CA GLY A 65 28.03 17.50 22.81
C GLY A 65 26.63 17.82 22.30
N LYS A 66 26.11 17.03 21.34
CA LYS A 66 24.80 17.24 20.70
C LYS A 66 23.87 16.04 20.91
N PRO A 67 22.54 16.20 20.77
CA PRO A 67 21.61 15.08 20.79
C PRO A 67 21.76 14.15 19.59
N ALA A 68 21.49 12.87 19.82
CA ALA A 68 21.30 11.86 18.78
C ALA A 68 19.84 11.43 18.73
N ILE A 69 19.33 11.22 17.53
CA ILE A 69 18.02 10.63 17.26
C ILE A 69 18.25 9.36 16.45
N THR A 70 17.60 8.27 16.83
CA THR A 70 17.54 7.07 16.00
C THR A 70 16.15 6.92 15.40
N ILE A 71 16.10 6.49 14.14
CA ILE A 71 14.88 6.19 13.42
C ILE A 71 14.89 4.71 13.03
N GLU A 72 13.73 4.07 13.05
CA GLU A 72 13.50 2.74 12.47
C GLU A 72 12.15 2.74 11.73
N ASP A 73 11.91 1.72 10.92
CA ASP A 73 10.59 1.31 10.48
C ASP A 73 9.68 1.13 11.71
N GLY A 74 8.47 1.67 11.63
CA GLY A 74 7.44 1.44 12.65
C GLY A 74 6.83 0.05 12.57
N PHE A 75 5.87 -0.20 13.47
CA PHE A 75 5.28 -1.52 13.64
C PHE A 75 4.32 -1.91 12.50
N LEU A 76 3.77 -0.94 11.75
CA LEU A 76 3.04 -1.15 10.49
C LEU A 76 3.82 -0.51 9.35
N LYS A 77 4.74 -1.25 8.73
CA LYS A 77 5.66 -0.66 7.74
C LYS A 77 5.02 -0.51 6.36
N GLY A 78 4.59 -1.62 5.74
CA GLY A 78 4.09 -1.59 4.37
C GLY A 78 3.94 -2.96 3.75
N PHE A 79 3.99 -3.05 2.42
CA PHE A 79 3.81 -4.31 1.70
C PHE A 79 5.09 -5.17 1.73
N TRP A 80 6.17 -4.75 1.08
CA TRP A 80 7.45 -5.48 1.08
C TRP A 80 8.38 -5.07 2.24
N PRO A 81 9.20 -6.01 2.75
CA PRO A 81 10.40 -5.65 3.49
C PRO A 81 11.40 -4.90 2.58
N GLY A 82 12.18 -4.00 3.18
CA GLY A 82 13.25 -3.27 2.48
C GLY A 82 12.90 -1.83 2.05
N GLN A 83 13.82 -1.21 1.32
CA GLN A 83 13.79 0.23 1.01
C GLN A 83 13.06 0.60 -0.29
N GLU A 84 12.69 -0.38 -1.11
CA GLU A 84 11.94 -0.10 -2.36
C GLU A 84 10.46 0.17 -2.16
N GLU A 85 9.92 -0.18 -0.99
CA GLU A 85 8.54 0.08 -0.62
C GLU A 85 8.50 1.28 0.35
N PRO A 86 7.68 2.31 0.07
CA PRO A 86 7.50 3.40 1.01
C PRO A 86 6.98 2.87 2.35
N SER A 87 7.48 3.43 3.45
CA SER A 87 6.96 3.11 4.78
C SER A 87 5.77 4.01 5.11
N HIS A 88 4.73 3.39 5.67
CA HIS A 88 3.65 4.08 6.36
C HIS A 88 4.11 4.64 7.69
N SER A 89 4.96 3.92 8.42
CA SER A 89 5.31 4.28 9.79
C SER A 89 6.80 4.25 10.08
N PHE A 90 7.19 5.12 11.00
CA PHE A 90 8.54 5.25 11.52
C PHE A 90 8.47 5.40 13.02
N VAL A 91 9.44 4.83 13.74
CA VAL A 91 9.67 5.18 15.14
C VAL A 91 10.78 6.21 15.21
N VAL A 92 10.63 7.19 16.10
CA VAL A 92 11.60 8.26 16.32
C VAL A 92 11.98 8.25 17.78
N ASP A 93 13.20 7.80 18.08
CA ASP A 93 13.69 7.65 19.44
C ASP A 93 14.82 8.64 19.72
N ARG A 94 14.70 9.42 20.79
CA ARG A 94 15.65 10.47 21.17
C ARG A 94 16.63 10.02 22.25
N ARG A 95 16.50 8.81 22.78
CA ARG A 95 17.31 8.30 23.90
C ARG A 95 18.02 6.99 23.58
N GLY A 96 17.41 6.15 22.77
CA GLY A 96 17.89 4.82 22.43
C GLY A 96 17.14 4.26 21.22
N ILE A 97 16.57 3.06 21.39
CA ILE A 97 15.66 2.42 20.42
C ILE A 97 14.85 1.32 21.13
N TYR A 98 13.59 1.09 20.74
CA TYR A 98 12.64 0.22 21.45
C TYR A 98 13.08 -1.23 21.70
N PHE A 99 13.94 -1.80 20.84
CA PHE A 99 14.39 -3.18 21.00
C PHE A 99 15.57 -3.31 21.97
N GLU A 100 16.15 -2.21 22.44
CA GLU A 100 17.19 -2.17 23.47
C GLU A 100 16.59 -1.85 24.84
N THR A 101 15.80 -2.78 25.35
CA THR A 101 14.99 -2.54 26.55
C THR A 101 15.79 -2.56 27.86
N MET A 102 17.09 -2.83 27.78
CA MET A 102 18.03 -2.73 28.90
C MET A 102 18.70 -1.35 28.98
N LEU A 103 18.48 -0.48 27.98
CA LEU A 103 18.97 0.89 27.92
C LEU A 103 17.78 1.86 27.86
N PRO A 104 17.96 3.13 28.28
CA PRO A 104 16.92 4.14 28.15
C PRO A 104 16.47 4.30 26.70
N ASN A 105 15.16 4.28 26.48
CA ASN A 105 14.53 4.49 25.17
C ASN A 105 13.13 5.09 25.39
N ASP A 106 12.64 5.86 24.41
CA ASP A 106 11.40 6.63 24.60
C ASP A 106 10.17 5.71 24.76
N LEU A 107 10.16 4.50 24.18
CA LEU A 107 9.05 3.56 24.34
C LEU A 107 8.98 2.99 25.76
N ASP A 108 10.12 2.64 26.37
CA ASP A 108 10.15 2.19 27.76
C ASP A 108 9.63 3.27 28.71
N ASP A 109 9.98 4.54 28.46
CA ASP A 109 9.47 5.68 29.24
C ASP A 109 7.95 5.81 29.13
N LEU A 110 7.38 5.69 27.93
CA LEU A 110 5.92 5.68 27.72
C LEU A 110 5.24 4.54 28.48
N LEU A 111 5.92 3.41 28.64
CA LEU A 111 5.39 2.22 29.31
C LEU A 111 5.71 2.16 30.82
N ARG A 112 6.37 3.18 31.39
CA ARG A 112 6.56 3.29 32.85
C ARG A 112 5.33 3.81 33.57
N VAL A 113 4.49 4.57 32.87
CA VAL A 113 3.22 5.10 33.36
C VAL A 113 2.16 4.71 32.34
N PRO A 114 1.75 3.42 32.32
CA PRO A 114 0.90 2.88 31.25
C PRO A 114 -0.57 3.34 31.36
N ASP A 115 -0.93 4.11 32.39
CA ASP A 115 -2.27 4.63 32.56
C ASP A 115 -2.67 5.51 31.38
N ILE A 116 -3.74 5.11 30.71
CA ILE A 116 -4.35 5.81 29.59
C ILE A 116 -5.81 6.07 29.93
N ASP A 117 -6.41 7.10 29.34
CA ASP A 117 -7.83 7.36 29.56
C ASP A 117 -8.69 6.27 28.88
N PRO A 118 -9.93 6.03 29.36
CA PRO A 118 -10.80 5.00 28.80
C PRO A 118 -11.11 5.15 27.30
N GLY A 119 -11.04 6.38 26.76
CA GLY A 119 -11.27 6.65 25.35
C GLY A 119 -10.12 6.14 24.48
N GLU A 120 -8.88 6.41 24.89
CA GLU A 120 -7.68 5.89 24.21
C GLU A 120 -7.54 4.36 24.36
N GLU A 121 -7.99 3.78 25.48
CA GLU A 121 -8.03 2.32 25.63
C GLU A 121 -9.03 1.66 24.66
N LEU A 122 -10.25 2.23 24.55
CA LEU A 122 -11.25 1.78 23.58
C LEU A 122 -10.76 1.94 22.12
N ARG A 123 -10.06 3.05 21.84
CA ARG A 123 -9.44 3.30 20.54
C ARG A 123 -8.38 2.26 20.23
N ALA A 124 -7.49 1.97 21.17
CA ALA A 124 -6.47 0.93 21.03
C ALA A 124 -7.10 -0.44 20.76
N SER A 125 -8.12 -0.83 21.51
CA SER A 125 -8.86 -2.08 21.30
C SER A 125 -9.49 -2.17 19.91
N SER A 126 -10.12 -1.09 19.45
CA SER A 126 -10.74 -1.00 18.12
C SER A 126 -9.70 -1.12 16.98
N LEU A 127 -8.53 -0.52 17.15
CA LEU A 127 -7.44 -0.58 16.18
C LEU A 127 -6.75 -1.95 16.16
N ILE A 128 -6.58 -2.60 17.32
CA ILE A 128 -6.14 -4.00 17.40
C ILE A 128 -7.11 -4.89 16.62
N HIS A 129 -8.42 -4.72 16.84
CA HIS A 129 -9.44 -5.46 16.11
C HIS A 129 -9.34 -5.20 14.60
N SER A 130 -9.17 -3.94 14.19
CA SER A 130 -9.03 -3.57 12.77
C SER A 130 -7.80 -4.22 12.13
N LEU A 131 -6.62 -4.18 12.77
CA LEU A 131 -5.41 -4.83 12.24
C LEU A 131 -5.62 -6.34 12.10
N ARG A 132 -6.24 -6.97 13.08
CA ARG A 132 -6.51 -8.41 13.10
C ARG A 132 -7.54 -8.83 12.05
N SER A 133 -8.69 -8.16 11.97
CA SER A 133 -9.75 -8.47 11.01
C SER A 133 -9.30 -8.23 9.57
N GLN A 134 -8.55 -7.15 9.35
CA GLN A 134 -7.94 -6.85 8.07
C GLN A 134 -6.72 -7.71 7.78
N ARG A 135 -6.21 -8.53 8.71
CA ARG A 135 -5.01 -9.37 8.51
C ARG A 135 -3.72 -8.58 8.21
N LEU A 136 -3.57 -7.40 8.82
CA LEU A 136 -2.39 -6.55 8.67
C LEU A 136 -1.29 -6.88 9.70
N THR A 137 -0.04 -6.89 9.26
CA THR A 137 1.17 -7.14 10.07
C THR A 137 2.26 -6.12 9.66
N LYS A 138 3.48 -6.22 10.19
CA LYS A 138 4.59 -5.32 9.79
C LYS A 138 4.80 -5.28 8.27
N TYR A 139 4.78 -6.45 7.62
CA TYR A 139 4.94 -6.61 6.18
C TYR A 139 3.78 -7.40 5.56
N ASN A 140 3.05 -6.76 4.65
CA ASN A 140 1.74 -7.23 4.19
C ASN A 140 1.80 -8.00 2.86
N ASN A 141 2.96 -8.53 2.49
CA ASN A 141 3.20 -9.23 1.23
C ASN A 141 2.93 -10.75 1.27
N GLY A 142 2.72 -11.34 2.45
CA GLY A 142 2.44 -12.77 2.58
C GLY A 142 1.08 -13.14 1.98
N PRO A 143 0.98 -14.18 1.14
CA PRO A 143 -0.29 -14.58 0.56
C PRO A 143 -1.24 -15.12 1.64
N MET A 144 -2.54 -14.93 1.42
CA MET A 144 -3.57 -15.46 2.30
C MET A 144 -3.89 -16.90 1.88
N ILE A 145 -3.25 -17.87 2.53
CA ILE A 145 -3.46 -19.30 2.27
C ILE A 145 -3.88 -20.02 3.56
N GLY A 146 -4.66 -21.10 3.43
CA GLY A 146 -5.08 -21.91 4.57
C GLY A 146 -3.95 -22.75 5.15
N LEU A 147 -4.09 -23.17 6.41
CA LEU A 147 -3.08 -23.97 7.12
C LEU A 147 -2.65 -25.24 6.38
N ARG A 148 -3.61 -25.97 5.81
CA ARG A 148 -3.33 -27.19 5.02
C ARG A 148 -2.45 -26.88 3.80
N GLN A 149 -2.78 -25.82 3.06
CA GLN A 149 -2.01 -25.39 1.90
C GLN A 149 -0.60 -24.94 2.30
N ALA A 150 -0.48 -24.32 3.48
CA ALA A 150 0.80 -23.95 4.06
C ALA A 150 1.62 -25.15 4.57
N GLY A 151 1.12 -26.39 4.47
CA GLY A 151 1.83 -27.59 4.91
C GLY A 151 1.65 -27.94 6.40
N ILE A 152 0.70 -27.31 7.10
CA ILE A 152 0.38 -27.65 8.49
C ILE A 152 -0.50 -28.90 8.54
N PRO A 153 -0.13 -29.94 9.31
CA PRO A 153 -0.92 -31.18 9.40
C PRO A 153 -2.34 -30.93 9.90
N ALA A 154 -3.33 -31.41 9.15
CA ALA A 154 -4.74 -31.25 9.52
C ALA A 154 -5.08 -32.02 10.80
N GLY A 155 -5.88 -31.40 11.68
CA GLY A 155 -6.37 -32.03 12.92
C GLY A 155 -5.31 -32.23 14.00
N LYS A 156 -4.09 -31.74 13.82
CA LYS A 156 -3.02 -31.82 14.83
C LYS A 156 -2.83 -30.44 15.50
N PRO A 157 -3.07 -30.31 16.82
CA PRO A 157 -2.75 -29.10 17.55
C PRO A 157 -1.27 -28.75 17.43
N PHE A 158 -0.94 -27.47 17.47
CA PHE A 158 0.43 -27.02 17.28
C PHE A 158 0.78 -25.80 18.13
N VAL A 159 2.08 -25.64 18.37
CA VAL A 159 2.66 -24.41 18.89
C VAL A 159 3.48 -23.73 17.81
N LEU A 160 3.48 -22.41 17.81
CA LEU A 160 4.18 -21.60 16.82
C LEU A 160 5.47 -21.03 17.41
N LEU A 161 6.61 -21.34 16.80
CA LEU A 161 7.90 -20.75 17.14
C LEU A 161 8.28 -19.73 16.07
N VAL A 162 8.66 -18.54 16.51
CA VAL A 162 9.04 -17.44 15.63
C VAL A 162 10.56 -17.40 15.50
N ASP A 163 11.04 -17.62 14.28
CA ASP A 163 12.46 -17.61 13.97
C ASP A 163 13.01 -16.19 13.76
N GLN A 164 14.32 -16.05 13.90
CA GLN A 164 15.06 -14.85 13.51
C GLN A 164 16.37 -15.24 12.82
N VAL A 165 16.98 -14.26 12.15
CA VAL A 165 18.20 -14.47 11.36
C VAL A 165 19.42 -14.24 12.23
N ALA A 166 20.42 -15.12 12.13
CA ALA A 166 21.72 -14.92 12.78
C ALA A 166 22.32 -13.54 12.44
N GLY A 167 22.74 -12.79 13.47
CA GLY A 167 23.27 -11.43 13.35
C GLY A 167 22.21 -10.31 13.39
N ASP A 168 20.93 -10.63 13.60
CA ASP A 168 19.91 -9.62 13.90
C ASP A 168 20.23 -8.90 15.21
N ALA A 169 20.35 -7.56 15.15
CA ALA A 169 20.69 -6.72 16.28
C ALA A 169 19.69 -6.84 17.44
N SER A 170 18.41 -7.14 17.14
CA SER A 170 17.37 -7.32 18.15
C SER A 170 17.56 -8.57 19.01
N ILE A 171 18.36 -9.55 18.58
CA ILE A 171 18.64 -10.76 19.37
C ILE A 171 19.56 -10.40 20.54
N ALA A 172 20.71 -9.80 20.23
CA ALA A 172 21.68 -9.38 21.24
C ALA A 172 21.09 -8.30 22.17
N ALA A 173 20.33 -7.35 21.60
CA ALA A 173 19.65 -6.31 22.37
C ALA A 173 18.61 -6.85 23.36
N ALA A 174 18.00 -8.00 23.05
CA ALA A 174 17.08 -8.69 23.94
C ALA A 174 17.78 -9.59 24.98
N GLY A 175 19.12 -9.51 25.09
CA GLY A 175 19.90 -10.35 25.99
C GLY A 175 19.93 -11.82 25.58
N ALA A 176 19.69 -12.11 24.29
CA ALA A 176 19.63 -13.45 23.75
C ALA A 176 20.81 -13.73 22.81
N GLU A 177 20.99 -15.00 22.49
CA GLU A 177 22.03 -15.53 21.61
C GLU A 177 21.52 -16.74 20.84
N SER A 178 22.30 -17.29 19.92
CA SER A 178 21.90 -18.47 19.13
C SER A 178 21.46 -19.66 20.00
N GLY A 179 22.13 -19.90 21.14
CA GLY A 179 21.74 -20.94 22.10
C GLY A 179 20.38 -20.72 22.74
N THR A 180 19.87 -19.49 22.75
CA THR A 180 18.53 -19.18 23.27
C THR A 180 17.42 -19.75 22.37
N PHE A 181 17.62 -19.78 21.05
CA PHE A 181 16.67 -20.40 20.12
C PHE A 181 16.63 -21.93 20.28
N ALA A 182 17.77 -22.56 20.58
CA ALA A 182 17.83 -23.98 20.90
C ALA A 182 17.05 -24.31 22.18
N ARG A 183 17.30 -23.56 23.26
CA ARG A 183 16.54 -23.69 24.52
C ARG A 183 15.03 -23.45 24.34
N MET A 184 14.66 -22.48 23.50
CA MET A 184 13.25 -22.22 23.16
C MET A 184 12.62 -23.42 22.45
N LEU A 185 13.31 -24.02 21.49
CA LEU A 185 12.85 -25.21 20.77
C LEU A 185 12.70 -26.42 21.70
N GLU A 186 13.72 -26.69 22.52
CA GLU A 186 13.72 -27.78 23.49
C GLU A 186 12.61 -27.62 24.53
N HIS A 187 12.42 -26.40 25.05
CA HIS A 187 11.34 -26.09 25.98
C HIS A 187 9.97 -26.33 25.32
N ALA A 188 9.75 -25.81 24.12
CA ALA A 188 8.49 -26.00 23.42
C ALA A 188 8.19 -27.49 23.18
N ALA A 189 9.19 -28.28 22.79
CA ALA A 189 9.05 -29.72 22.59
C ALA A 189 8.73 -30.47 23.89
N ALA A 190 9.43 -30.15 24.98
CA ALA A 190 9.25 -30.81 26.28
C ALA A 190 7.87 -30.52 26.91
N HIS A 191 7.34 -29.31 26.72
CA HIS A 191 6.10 -28.87 27.37
C HIS A 191 4.84 -29.00 26.50
N ASN A 192 4.98 -29.46 25.26
CA ASN A 192 3.85 -29.67 24.33
C ASN A 192 3.88 -31.07 23.70
N PRO A 193 3.89 -32.16 24.50
CA PRO A 193 3.91 -33.52 23.96
C PRO A 193 2.71 -33.76 23.03
N GLY A 194 2.97 -34.41 21.89
CA GLY A 194 1.94 -34.75 20.89
C GLY A 194 1.56 -33.63 19.93
N LYS A 195 1.92 -32.36 20.21
CA LYS A 195 1.66 -31.23 19.31
C LYS A 195 2.69 -31.13 18.20
N ALA A 196 2.32 -30.53 17.07
CA ALA A 196 3.31 -30.15 16.06
C ALA A 196 4.07 -28.89 16.50
N ILE A 197 5.36 -28.83 16.17
CA ILE A 197 6.18 -27.62 16.36
C ILE A 197 6.27 -26.93 15.01
N VAL A 198 5.52 -25.85 14.85
CA VAL A 198 5.50 -25.06 13.62
C VAL A 198 6.49 -23.92 13.75
N VAL A 199 7.45 -23.83 12.84
CA VAL A 199 8.49 -22.81 12.85
C VAL A 199 8.26 -21.85 11.70
N ARG A 200 7.92 -20.60 12.01
CA ARG A 200 7.82 -19.55 10.99
C ARG A 200 9.16 -18.90 10.76
N THR A 201 9.77 -19.21 9.62
CA THR A 201 11.06 -18.63 9.22
C THR A 201 10.91 -17.27 8.56
N HIS A 202 11.87 -16.38 8.79
CA HIS A 202 11.96 -15.13 8.02
C HIS A 202 12.34 -15.44 6.55
N PRO A 203 11.70 -14.83 5.53
CA PRO A 203 11.99 -15.13 4.12
C PRO A 203 13.46 -14.97 3.71
N ALA A 204 14.19 -14.07 4.38
CA ALA A 204 15.62 -13.82 4.14
C ALA A 204 16.57 -14.71 4.98
N ALA A 205 16.04 -15.66 5.75
CA ALA A 205 16.84 -16.49 6.65
C ALA A 205 17.75 -17.44 5.87
N GLY A 206 17.20 -18.22 4.92
CA GLY A 206 17.95 -19.30 4.28
C GLY A 206 18.68 -20.15 5.32
N ASP A 207 19.97 -20.39 5.10
CA ASP A 207 20.84 -21.14 6.01
C ASP A 207 21.13 -20.42 7.34
N ARG A 208 20.74 -19.15 7.49
CA ARG A 208 20.94 -18.35 8.72
C ARG A 208 19.76 -18.43 9.69
N SER A 209 18.80 -19.31 9.44
CA SER A 209 17.69 -19.62 10.35
C SER A 209 18.20 -20.28 11.63
N LEU A 210 17.98 -19.65 12.78
CA LEU A 210 18.47 -20.15 14.07
C LEU A 210 17.66 -21.38 14.54
N LEU A 211 16.35 -21.39 14.31
CA LEU A 211 15.50 -22.53 14.68
C LEU A 211 15.69 -23.74 13.77
N ARG A 212 15.90 -23.57 12.45
CA ARG A 212 16.22 -24.70 11.57
C ARG A 212 17.55 -25.34 11.96
N GLN A 213 18.56 -24.54 12.25
CA GLN A 213 19.85 -25.03 12.74
C GLN A 213 19.71 -25.77 14.07
N ALA A 214 18.92 -25.23 15.01
CA ALA A 214 18.66 -25.89 16.30
C ALA A 214 17.90 -27.21 16.16
N ALA A 215 16.88 -27.26 15.31
CA ALA A 215 16.11 -28.47 15.02
C ALA A 215 16.98 -29.56 14.37
N GLN A 216 17.82 -29.18 13.41
CA GLN A 216 18.76 -30.11 12.78
C GLN A 216 19.76 -30.71 13.79
N LYS A 217 20.29 -29.90 14.72
CA LYS A 217 21.24 -30.36 15.73
C LYS A 217 20.62 -31.25 16.80
N SER A 218 19.40 -30.95 17.22
CA SER A 218 18.69 -31.67 18.29
C SER A 218 17.90 -32.90 17.80
N GLY A 219 17.60 -32.97 16.50
CA GLY A 219 16.71 -33.99 15.93
C GLY A 219 15.22 -33.75 16.21
N ILE A 220 14.86 -32.60 16.78
CA ILE A 220 13.45 -32.25 17.07
C ILE A 220 12.74 -31.97 15.73
N PRO A 221 11.64 -32.69 15.41
CA PRO A 221 10.92 -32.50 14.17
C PRO A 221 10.17 -31.16 14.18
N ILE A 222 10.34 -30.37 13.12
CA ILE A 222 9.65 -29.09 12.92
C ILE A 222 8.89 -29.09 11.59
N VAL A 223 7.79 -28.35 11.54
CA VAL A 223 7.05 -28.04 10.32
C VAL A 223 7.35 -26.59 9.96
N VAL A 224 7.86 -26.33 8.76
CA VAL A 224 8.06 -24.95 8.28
C VAL A 224 7.03 -24.66 7.20
N PRO A 225 6.08 -23.75 7.44
CA PRO A 225 5.04 -23.49 6.48
C PRO A 225 5.56 -22.78 5.24
N GLU A 226 4.83 -22.92 4.14
CA GLU A 226 5.04 -22.06 2.97
C GLU A 226 4.86 -20.58 3.34
N ARG A 227 5.41 -19.70 2.50
CA ARG A 227 5.28 -18.26 2.69
C ARG A 227 3.80 -17.88 2.73
N MET A 228 3.35 -17.32 3.85
CA MET A 228 1.95 -16.94 4.07
C MET A 228 1.82 -15.71 4.96
N ASN A 229 0.65 -15.08 5.00
CA ASN A 229 0.27 -14.12 6.04
C ASN A 229 0.35 -14.81 7.43
N PRO A 230 0.86 -14.14 8.49
CA PRO A 230 1.04 -14.80 9.78
C PRO A 230 -0.26 -15.02 10.58
N TRP A 231 -1.31 -14.23 10.36
CA TRP A 231 -2.51 -14.27 11.21
C TRP A 231 -3.17 -15.65 11.28
N PRO A 232 -3.35 -16.40 10.18
CA PRO A 232 -3.90 -17.76 10.26
C PRO A 232 -3.08 -18.72 11.14
N LEU A 233 -1.74 -18.56 11.19
CA LEU A 233 -0.89 -19.37 12.06
C LEU A 233 -1.02 -18.96 13.52
N ILE A 234 -1.07 -17.66 13.78
CA ILE A 234 -1.18 -17.10 15.14
C ILE A 234 -2.52 -17.52 15.75
N GLU A 235 -3.62 -17.33 15.01
CA GLU A 235 -4.97 -17.56 15.50
C GLU A 235 -5.29 -19.03 15.75
N GLU A 236 -4.55 -19.97 15.16
CA GLU A 236 -4.80 -21.40 15.33
C GLU A 236 -3.76 -22.08 16.24
N ALA A 237 -2.70 -21.35 16.62
CA ALA A 237 -1.70 -21.87 17.55
C ALA A 237 -2.24 -21.94 18.99
N ASP A 238 -1.87 -22.99 19.72
CA ASP A 238 -2.18 -23.09 21.15
C ASP A 238 -1.38 -22.08 21.98
N SER A 239 -0.14 -21.80 21.55
CA SER A 239 0.76 -20.81 22.15
C SER A 239 1.84 -20.41 21.16
N VAL A 240 2.40 -19.22 21.33
CA VAL A 240 3.47 -18.66 20.50
C VAL A 240 4.74 -18.49 21.31
N TYR A 241 5.86 -18.95 20.76
CA TYR A 241 7.20 -18.87 21.35
C TYR A 241 8.05 -17.90 20.55
N THR A 242 8.68 -16.94 21.23
CA THR A 242 9.48 -15.91 20.57
C THR A 242 10.70 -15.50 21.40
N VAL A 243 11.73 -14.98 20.73
CA VAL A 243 12.88 -14.34 21.39
C VAL A 243 12.64 -12.84 21.46
N SER A 244 12.67 -12.13 20.32
CA SER A 244 12.46 -10.67 20.28
C SER A 244 11.63 -10.18 19.11
N SER A 245 10.90 -11.08 18.45
CA SER A 245 10.11 -10.73 17.28
C SER A 245 8.88 -9.90 17.63
N GLN A 246 8.55 -8.93 16.78
CA GLN A 246 7.27 -8.22 16.83
C GLN A 246 6.08 -9.19 16.73
N LEU A 247 6.25 -10.34 16.07
CA LEU A 247 5.19 -11.33 15.91
C LEU A 247 4.69 -11.88 17.26
N GLY A 248 5.51 -11.84 18.30
CA GLY A 248 5.06 -12.14 19.66
C GLY A 248 4.03 -11.15 20.17
N PHE A 249 4.19 -9.85 19.88
CA PHE A 249 3.18 -8.85 20.22
C PHE A 249 1.90 -9.01 19.37
N GLU A 250 2.03 -9.38 18.10
CA GLU A 250 0.87 -9.72 17.25
C GLU A 250 0.10 -10.93 17.78
N ALA A 251 0.77 -11.90 18.40
CA ALA A 251 0.12 -12.99 19.10
C ALA A 251 -0.63 -12.55 20.37
N LEU A 252 -0.09 -11.61 21.14
CA LEU A 252 -0.82 -11.00 22.26
C LEU A 252 -2.08 -10.26 21.79
N MET A 253 -1.99 -9.51 20.70
CA MET A 253 -3.15 -8.87 20.05
C MET A 253 -4.21 -9.88 19.59
N ALA A 254 -3.82 -11.12 19.29
CA ALA A 254 -4.73 -12.21 18.96
C ALA A 254 -5.31 -12.93 20.20
N GLY A 255 -4.93 -12.53 21.41
CA GLY A 255 -5.32 -13.21 22.66
C GLY A 255 -4.62 -14.56 22.87
N ARG A 256 -3.47 -14.80 22.23
CA ARG A 256 -2.75 -16.07 22.31
C ARG A 256 -1.73 -16.05 23.45
N PRO A 257 -1.52 -17.17 24.18
CA PRO A 257 -0.43 -17.28 25.15
C PRO A 257 0.92 -17.10 24.48
N VAL A 258 1.78 -16.25 25.04
CA VAL A 258 3.11 -15.96 24.49
C VAL A 258 4.23 -16.28 25.48
N HIS A 259 5.17 -17.12 25.04
CA HIS A 259 6.39 -17.46 25.76
C HIS A 259 7.56 -16.64 25.21
N CYS A 260 8.16 -15.78 26.04
CA CYS A 260 9.27 -14.90 25.65
C CYS A 260 10.60 -15.41 26.20
N PHE A 261 11.55 -15.65 25.31
CA PHE A 261 12.90 -16.12 25.64
C PHE A 261 13.96 -15.01 25.61
N GLY A 262 13.61 -13.82 25.10
CA GLY A 262 14.38 -12.59 25.21
C GLY A 262 13.61 -11.50 25.95
N VAL A 263 14.29 -10.38 26.22
CA VAL A 263 13.68 -9.19 26.83
C VAL A 263 13.19 -8.23 25.74
N THR A 264 11.87 -8.14 25.56
CA THR A 264 11.21 -7.28 24.55
C THR A 264 10.53 -6.09 25.19
N TYR A 265 9.94 -5.16 24.43
CA TYR A 265 9.21 -4.04 25.03
C TYR A 265 7.90 -4.47 25.72
N TYR A 266 7.35 -5.62 25.33
CA TYR A 266 6.09 -6.18 25.83
C TYR A 266 6.27 -7.27 26.89
N SER A 267 7.48 -7.80 27.09
CA SER A 267 7.78 -8.80 28.11
C SER A 267 7.93 -8.19 29.51
N GLY A 268 7.74 -8.99 30.57
CA GLY A 268 7.90 -8.57 31.97
C GLY A 268 6.75 -7.72 32.53
N ARG A 269 5.60 -7.67 31.83
CA ARG A 269 4.46 -6.78 32.13
C ARG A 269 3.19 -7.52 32.55
N GLY A 270 3.28 -8.83 32.79
CA GLY A 270 2.14 -9.67 33.17
C GLY A 270 1.32 -10.24 32.01
N VAL A 271 1.69 -9.95 30.76
CA VAL A 271 1.00 -10.45 29.55
C VAL A 271 1.75 -11.58 28.83
N THR A 272 2.96 -11.93 29.29
CA THR A 272 3.81 -12.98 28.71
C THR A 272 4.30 -13.95 29.78
N THR A 273 4.62 -15.18 29.38
CA THR A 273 5.41 -16.12 30.17
C THR A 273 6.89 -15.92 29.83
N ASP A 274 7.67 -15.32 30.73
CA ASP A 274 9.06 -14.94 30.47
C ASP A 274 10.06 -16.00 30.94
N HIS A 275 10.88 -16.50 30.02
CA HIS A 275 11.89 -17.56 30.23
C HIS A 275 13.34 -17.02 30.22
N GLY A 276 13.52 -15.74 29.91
CA GLY A 276 14.84 -15.11 29.86
C GLY A 276 15.58 -15.18 31.20
N SER A 277 16.91 -15.29 31.15
CA SER A 277 17.77 -15.34 32.35
C SER A 277 17.75 -14.06 33.18
N ARG A 278 17.30 -12.95 32.59
CA ARG A 278 17.21 -11.65 33.24
C ARG A 278 15.75 -11.20 33.28
N GLN A 279 15.11 -11.42 34.42
CA GLN A 279 13.80 -10.85 34.69
C GLN A 279 13.97 -9.35 34.95
N VAL A 280 13.29 -8.52 34.16
CA VAL A 280 13.21 -7.08 34.38
C VAL A 280 11.86 -6.83 35.02
N GLN A 281 11.85 -6.41 36.28
CA GLN A 281 10.61 -6.03 36.94
C GLN A 281 10.12 -4.72 36.32
N ARG A 282 8.92 -4.75 35.74
CA ARG A 282 8.30 -3.60 35.06
C ARG A 282 6.89 -3.39 35.60
N PRO A 283 6.33 -2.18 35.48
CA PRO A 283 4.91 -1.96 35.71
C PRO A 283 4.09 -2.90 34.81
N ALA A 284 3.06 -3.50 35.41
CA ALA A 284 2.10 -4.29 34.66
C ALA A 284 1.39 -3.41 33.63
N ALA A 285 1.05 -3.97 32.47
CA ALA A 285 0.33 -3.25 31.42
C ALA A 285 -0.54 -4.22 30.62
N THR A 286 -1.72 -3.77 30.21
CA THR A 286 -2.60 -4.51 29.29
C THR A 286 -2.05 -4.49 27.86
N VAL A 287 -2.60 -5.34 26.99
CA VAL A 287 -2.21 -5.36 25.57
C VAL A 287 -2.57 -4.03 24.90
N GLU A 288 -3.70 -3.44 25.27
CA GLU A 288 -4.20 -2.16 24.81
C GLU A 288 -3.27 -1.01 25.23
N GLN A 289 -2.79 -1.00 26.48
CA GLN A 289 -1.82 0.00 26.96
C GLN A 289 -0.49 -0.12 26.21
N ILE A 290 0.00 -1.34 25.99
CA ILE A 290 1.23 -1.56 25.23
C ILE A 290 1.04 -1.13 23.77
N PHE A 291 -0.11 -1.44 23.17
CA PHE A 291 -0.46 -1.04 21.81
C PHE A 291 -0.53 0.47 21.69
N HIS A 292 -1.22 1.16 22.58
CA HIS A 292 -1.32 2.61 22.59
C HIS A 292 0.07 3.26 22.68
N ALA A 293 0.94 2.80 23.59
CA ALA A 293 2.30 3.33 23.67
C ALA A 293 3.10 3.09 22.37
N ALA A 294 3.08 1.87 21.83
CA ALA A 294 3.90 1.49 20.68
C ALA A 294 3.39 2.05 19.34
N PHE A 295 2.09 1.91 19.07
CA PHE A 295 1.48 2.26 17.79
C PHE A 295 0.94 3.70 17.79
N LEU A 296 0.35 4.21 18.87
CA LEU A 296 -0.27 5.54 18.85
C LEU A 296 0.67 6.66 19.31
N ARG A 297 1.60 6.38 20.22
CA ARG A 297 2.47 7.41 20.83
C ARG A 297 3.91 7.38 20.33
N TYR A 298 4.49 6.20 20.15
CA TYR A 298 5.88 6.03 19.76
C TYR A 298 6.10 5.98 18.24
N SER A 299 5.10 5.52 17.49
CA SER A 299 5.14 5.48 16.03
C SER A 299 4.54 6.74 15.42
N SER A 300 5.17 7.23 14.35
CA SER A 300 4.69 8.32 13.51
C SER A 300 4.31 7.78 12.14
N TYR A 301 3.18 8.24 11.59
CA TYR A 301 2.67 7.78 10.30
C TYR A 301 2.74 8.87 9.24
N LEU A 302 3.10 8.49 8.01
CA LEU A 302 3.08 9.35 6.84
C LEU A 302 2.16 8.75 5.78
N ASP A 303 1.27 9.58 5.26
CA ASP A 303 0.39 9.26 4.14
C ASP A 303 1.24 8.82 2.93
N LEU A 304 0.86 7.72 2.26
CA LEU A 304 1.67 7.19 1.15
C LEU A 304 1.69 8.09 -0.09
N HIS A 305 0.69 8.95 -0.24
CA HIS A 305 0.55 9.81 -1.41
C HIS A 305 1.19 11.18 -1.19
N THR A 306 0.76 11.89 -0.14
CA THR A 306 1.18 13.25 0.19
C THR A 306 2.48 13.31 0.97
N ARG A 307 2.87 12.21 1.63
CA ARG A 307 4.00 12.13 2.58
C ARG A 307 3.88 13.11 3.75
N LEU A 308 2.67 13.61 4.03
CA LEU A 308 2.38 14.39 5.23
C LEU A 308 2.00 13.47 6.40
N PRO A 309 2.13 13.93 7.65
CA PRO A 309 1.67 13.17 8.81
C PRO A 309 0.20 12.77 8.69
N CYS A 310 -0.11 11.52 9.02
CA CYS A 310 -1.48 11.00 9.07
C CYS A 310 -1.72 10.18 10.34
N SER A 311 -2.96 9.73 10.54
CA SER A 311 -3.33 8.85 11.65
C SER A 311 -2.97 7.38 11.36
N LEU A 312 -3.00 6.53 12.38
CA LEU A 312 -2.85 5.08 12.18
C LEU A 312 -4.06 4.51 11.41
N GLU A 313 -5.25 5.06 11.62
CA GLU A 313 -6.48 4.74 10.91
C GLU A 313 -6.27 4.93 9.38
N ASP A 314 -5.76 6.09 8.96
CA ASP A 314 -5.45 6.37 7.56
C ASP A 314 -4.39 5.41 7.02
N ALA A 315 -3.35 5.12 7.82
CA ALA A 315 -2.30 4.20 7.45
C ALA A 315 -2.81 2.76 7.26
N ILE A 316 -3.76 2.32 8.09
CA ILE A 316 -4.43 1.02 7.98
C ILE A 316 -5.24 0.96 6.68
N GLU A 317 -6.07 1.96 6.41
CA GLU A 317 -6.88 2.00 5.19
C GLU A 317 -5.99 1.92 3.93
N GLN A 318 -4.92 2.70 3.90
CA GLN A 318 -3.98 2.70 2.79
C GLN A 318 -3.19 1.38 2.68
N ALA A 319 -2.80 0.78 3.80
CA ALA A 319 -2.10 -0.50 3.80
C ALA A 319 -2.98 -1.64 3.26
N VAL A 320 -4.27 -1.65 3.60
CA VAL A 320 -5.26 -2.58 3.02
C VAL A 320 -5.36 -2.35 1.52
N ALA A 321 -5.58 -1.11 1.08
CA ALA A 321 -5.72 -0.79 -0.34
C ALA A 321 -4.49 -1.22 -1.16
N VAL A 322 -3.28 -0.90 -0.67
CA VAL A 322 -2.03 -1.31 -1.33
C VAL A 322 -1.89 -2.83 -1.33
N ARG A 323 -2.10 -3.51 -0.20
CA ARG A 323 -1.99 -4.97 -0.14
C ARG A 323 -2.92 -5.63 -1.14
N ASP A 324 -4.19 -5.28 -1.12
CA ASP A 324 -5.21 -5.92 -1.94
C ASP A 324 -4.94 -5.65 -3.42
N GLN A 325 -4.55 -4.43 -3.78
CA GLN A 325 -4.12 -4.11 -5.15
C GLN A 325 -2.92 -4.97 -5.59
N ARG A 326 -1.88 -5.09 -4.74
CA ARG A 326 -0.68 -5.88 -5.06
C ARG A 326 -0.99 -7.37 -5.19
N ASN A 327 -1.84 -7.90 -4.31
CA ASN A 327 -2.21 -9.31 -4.28
C ASN A 327 -3.11 -9.72 -5.45
N ARG A 328 -3.84 -8.79 -6.08
CA ARG A 328 -4.54 -9.03 -7.36
C ARG A 328 -3.58 -9.32 -8.53
N ILE A 329 -2.30 -8.96 -8.41
CA ILE A 329 -1.26 -9.21 -9.40
C ILE A 329 -0.24 -10.16 -8.77
N ASP A 330 -0.58 -11.44 -8.74
CA ASP A 330 0.24 -12.49 -8.12
C ASP A 330 1.43 -12.93 -9.00
N ARG A 331 1.31 -12.73 -10.31
CA ARG A 331 2.29 -13.13 -11.32
C ARG A 331 3.11 -11.95 -11.86
N LYS A 332 4.27 -12.28 -12.42
CA LYS A 332 5.18 -11.27 -12.99
C LYS A 332 4.55 -10.65 -14.24
N VAL A 333 4.50 -9.32 -14.29
CA VAL A 333 3.93 -8.58 -15.43
C VAL A 333 5.00 -8.19 -16.44
N TYR A 334 4.78 -8.51 -17.71
CA TYR A 334 5.62 -8.14 -18.85
C TYR A 334 4.87 -7.18 -19.78
N THR A 335 5.22 -5.89 -19.78
CA THR A 335 4.55 -4.94 -20.69
C THR A 335 5.15 -5.00 -22.09
N ALA A 336 4.34 -4.86 -23.14
CA ALA A 336 4.84 -4.83 -24.52
C ALA A 336 4.66 -3.47 -25.20
N GLY A 337 5.78 -2.83 -25.57
CA GLY A 337 5.77 -1.63 -26.42
C GLY A 337 5.43 -0.31 -25.72
N PHE A 338 5.56 -0.27 -24.40
CA PHE A 338 5.30 0.95 -23.64
C PHE A 338 6.43 1.97 -23.88
N SER A 339 6.06 3.22 -24.18
CA SER A 339 6.99 4.35 -24.24
C SER A 339 7.61 4.62 -22.86
N PRO A 340 8.79 5.28 -22.76
CA PRO A 340 9.41 5.58 -21.46
C PRO A 340 8.47 6.28 -20.47
N TRP A 341 7.63 7.19 -20.95
CA TRP A 341 6.59 7.82 -20.14
C TRP A 341 5.54 6.81 -19.65
N LYS A 342 4.98 5.98 -20.56
CA LYS A 342 4.00 4.94 -20.19
C LYS A 342 4.57 3.95 -19.18
N ARG A 343 5.86 3.59 -19.30
CA ARG A 343 6.55 2.73 -18.32
C ARG A 343 6.51 3.35 -16.94
N ARG A 344 6.91 4.61 -16.81
CA ARG A 344 6.91 5.33 -15.52
C ARG A 344 5.49 5.49 -14.96
N ALA A 345 4.52 5.81 -15.80
CA ALA A 345 3.13 6.01 -15.39
C ALA A 345 2.41 4.73 -14.96
N THR A 346 2.71 3.59 -15.59
CA THR A 346 2.02 2.31 -15.33
C THR A 346 2.71 1.43 -14.28
N THR A 347 4.02 1.63 -14.05
CA THR A 347 4.79 0.85 -13.06
C THR A 347 4.13 0.78 -11.68
N PRO A 348 3.62 1.90 -11.09
CA PRO A 348 2.96 1.84 -9.79
C PRO A 348 1.71 0.95 -9.76
N PHE A 349 0.94 0.93 -10.85
CA PHE A 349 -0.29 0.15 -10.99
C PHE A 349 -0.04 -1.33 -11.28
N LEU A 350 1.05 -1.65 -12.00
CA LEU A 350 1.39 -3.00 -12.44
C LEU A 350 2.36 -3.75 -11.53
N ARG A 351 2.90 -3.08 -10.50
CA ARG A 351 3.71 -3.76 -9.49
C ARG A 351 2.77 -4.65 -8.65
N GLY A 352 3.14 -5.91 -8.47
CA GLY A 352 2.33 -6.91 -7.80
C GLY A 352 3.09 -7.69 -6.71
N ALA A 353 2.54 -8.82 -6.29
CA ALA A 353 3.20 -9.77 -5.38
C ALA A 353 4.45 -10.45 -6.00
N ALA A 354 4.59 -10.42 -7.33
CA ALA A 354 5.83 -10.82 -8.03
C ALA A 354 6.80 -9.62 -8.27
N GLY A 355 6.53 -8.47 -7.65
CA GLY A 355 7.35 -7.26 -7.74
C GLY A 355 6.99 -6.36 -8.94
N ALA A 356 7.92 -5.48 -9.32
CA ALA A 356 7.72 -4.51 -10.40
C ALA A 356 7.56 -5.18 -11.78
N PRO A 357 6.82 -4.56 -12.73
CA PRO A 357 6.74 -5.06 -14.10
C PRO A 357 8.08 -5.01 -14.81
N VAL A 358 8.26 -5.87 -15.81
CA VAL A 358 9.37 -5.81 -16.76
C VAL A 358 8.88 -5.20 -18.06
N HIS A 359 9.57 -4.17 -18.54
CA HIS A 359 9.17 -3.47 -19.75
C HIS A 359 9.89 -3.98 -20.99
N CYS A 360 9.19 -4.76 -21.82
CA CYS A 360 9.69 -5.30 -23.08
C CYS A 360 9.41 -4.33 -24.24
N ARG A 361 10.30 -4.31 -25.24
CA ARG A 361 10.09 -3.47 -26.44
C ARG A 361 9.08 -4.11 -27.38
N ARG A 362 9.16 -5.42 -27.59
CA ARG A 362 8.31 -6.18 -28.52
C ARG A 362 7.39 -7.15 -27.78
N ALA A 363 6.23 -7.42 -28.38
CA ALA A 363 5.25 -8.38 -27.84
C ALA A 363 5.83 -9.81 -27.78
N THR A 364 6.66 -10.18 -28.77
CA THR A 364 7.36 -11.47 -28.79
C THR A 364 8.38 -11.63 -27.65
N GLU A 365 9.05 -10.56 -27.24
CA GLU A 365 9.95 -10.57 -26.08
C GLU A 365 9.17 -10.74 -24.78
N ALA A 366 8.06 -10.00 -24.63
CA ALA A 366 7.17 -10.12 -23.48
C ALA A 366 6.61 -11.54 -23.35
N ALA A 367 6.13 -12.12 -24.46
CA ALA A 367 5.58 -13.48 -24.49
C ALA A 367 6.63 -14.53 -24.08
N LYS A 368 7.85 -14.46 -24.62
CA LYS A 368 8.94 -15.38 -24.25
C LYS A 368 9.28 -15.31 -22.76
N ALA A 369 9.34 -14.10 -22.20
CA ALA A 369 9.64 -13.91 -20.79
C ALA A 369 8.46 -14.37 -19.89
N ALA A 370 7.23 -14.04 -20.28
CA ALA A 370 6.03 -14.50 -19.59
C ALA A 370 5.93 -16.03 -19.58
N HIS A 371 6.18 -16.71 -20.71
CA HIS A 371 6.17 -18.17 -20.77
C HIS A 371 7.23 -18.80 -19.85
N ARG A 372 8.46 -18.26 -19.86
CA ARG A 372 9.55 -18.76 -19.00
C ARG A 372 9.24 -18.65 -17.52
N ASP A 373 8.64 -17.54 -17.10
CA ASP A 373 8.47 -17.20 -15.68
C ASP A 373 7.04 -17.44 -15.17
N ASN A 374 6.20 -18.09 -15.97
CA ASN A 374 4.75 -18.18 -15.77
C ASN A 374 4.12 -16.80 -15.44
N GLY A 375 4.52 -15.77 -16.18
CA GLY A 375 4.03 -14.40 -16.06
C GLY A 375 2.85 -14.06 -16.95
N ILE A 376 2.40 -12.81 -16.88
CA ILE A 376 1.32 -12.26 -17.73
C ILE A 376 1.85 -11.15 -18.63
N VAL A 377 1.24 -10.99 -19.80
CA VAL A 377 1.59 -9.91 -20.74
C VAL A 377 0.59 -8.76 -20.62
N ALA A 378 1.11 -7.55 -20.47
CA ALA A 378 0.33 -6.32 -20.43
C ALA A 378 0.50 -5.51 -21.73
N VAL A 379 -0.61 -5.18 -22.39
CA VAL A 379 -0.63 -4.31 -23.59
C VAL A 379 -1.52 -3.09 -23.34
N TRP A 380 -1.39 -2.04 -24.15
CA TRP A 380 -2.22 -0.84 -24.05
C TRP A 380 -3.32 -0.87 -25.11
N GLY A 381 -4.57 -0.65 -24.69
CA GLY A 381 -5.74 -0.52 -25.57
C GLY A 381 -6.04 -1.75 -26.42
N SER A 382 -6.92 -1.57 -27.41
CA SER A 382 -7.39 -2.63 -28.32
C SER A 382 -6.56 -2.80 -29.59
N GLU A 383 -5.66 -1.87 -29.91
CA GLU A 383 -4.92 -1.89 -31.19
C GLU A 383 -3.87 -3.00 -31.27
N ARG A 384 -3.29 -3.38 -30.13
CA ARG A 384 -2.25 -4.41 -30.07
C ARG A 384 -2.85 -5.75 -29.67
N SER A 385 -2.66 -6.78 -30.48
CA SER A 385 -3.06 -8.14 -30.10
C SER A 385 -2.24 -8.65 -28.92
N LEU A 386 -2.90 -9.39 -28.03
CA LEU A 386 -2.21 -10.19 -27.03
C LEU A 386 -1.45 -11.33 -27.73
N PRO A 387 -0.23 -11.65 -27.32
CA PRO A 387 0.49 -12.79 -27.89
C PRO A 387 -0.26 -14.10 -27.59
N PRO A 388 -0.33 -15.05 -28.53
CA PRO A 388 -0.99 -16.33 -28.30
C PRO A 388 -0.21 -17.18 -27.27
N GLY A 389 -0.94 -18.00 -26.50
CA GLY A 389 -0.34 -18.95 -25.56
C GLY A 389 0.22 -18.34 -24.27
N VAL A 390 -0.11 -17.09 -23.97
CA VAL A 390 0.21 -16.43 -22.69
C VAL A 390 -1.02 -15.68 -22.18
N ASP A 391 -1.21 -15.69 -20.87
CA ASP A 391 -2.27 -14.88 -20.25
C ASP A 391 -1.94 -13.40 -20.43
N GLY A 392 -2.98 -12.63 -20.76
CA GLY A 392 -2.82 -11.24 -21.17
C GLY A 392 -3.85 -10.34 -20.53
N VAL A 393 -3.43 -9.10 -20.26
CA VAL A 393 -4.29 -8.02 -19.80
C VAL A 393 -4.11 -6.79 -20.67
N ARG A 394 -5.20 -6.07 -20.87
CA ARG A 394 -5.21 -4.78 -21.56
C ARG A 394 -5.34 -3.65 -20.57
N LEU A 395 -4.49 -2.65 -20.71
CA LEU A 395 -4.54 -1.43 -19.92
C LEU A 395 -5.16 -0.29 -20.72
N GLU A 396 -5.95 0.51 -20.02
CA GLU A 396 -6.50 1.77 -20.52
C GLU A 396 -6.64 2.79 -19.38
N ASP A 397 -6.89 4.05 -19.72
CA ASP A 397 -7.23 5.07 -18.73
C ASP A 397 -8.48 4.68 -17.92
N GLY A 398 -8.40 4.78 -16.59
CA GLY A 398 -9.56 4.59 -15.73
C GLY A 398 -10.57 5.75 -15.79
N PHE A 399 -11.66 5.61 -15.05
CA PHE A 399 -12.77 6.56 -15.05
C PHE A 399 -12.47 7.88 -14.34
N ILE A 400 -11.49 7.89 -13.43
CA ILE A 400 -10.91 9.10 -12.83
C ILE A 400 -9.45 9.19 -13.29
N ARG A 401 -9.16 10.07 -14.26
CA ARG A 401 -7.84 10.10 -14.90
C ARG A 401 -6.91 11.10 -14.23
N SER A 402 -7.23 12.38 -14.21
CA SER A 402 -6.25 13.40 -13.78
C SER A 402 -6.89 14.77 -13.54
N LYS A 403 -6.11 15.73 -13.02
CA LYS A 403 -6.35 17.17 -13.18
C LYS A 403 -5.46 17.68 -14.30
N GLY A 404 -5.95 17.62 -15.54
CA GLY A 404 -5.13 17.81 -16.74
C GLY A 404 -5.36 16.70 -17.77
N LEU A 405 -4.90 16.92 -19.01
CA LEU A 405 -4.99 15.93 -20.09
C LEU A 405 -3.76 15.02 -20.13
N GLY A 406 -3.96 13.77 -20.57
CA GLY A 406 -2.85 12.82 -20.75
C GLY A 406 -1.84 13.24 -21.83
N VAL A 407 -2.27 14.05 -22.81
CA VAL A 407 -1.37 14.67 -23.80
C VAL A 407 -0.34 15.62 -23.16
N ASN A 408 -0.64 16.16 -21.97
CA ASN A 408 0.28 16.97 -21.17
C ASN A 408 1.18 16.13 -20.26
N LEU A 409 1.27 14.81 -20.49
CA LEU A 409 2.09 13.87 -19.71
C LEU A 409 1.71 13.83 -18.21
N THR A 410 0.48 14.23 -17.86
CA THR A 410 -0.04 14.14 -16.49
C THR A 410 -0.25 12.68 -16.11
N TYR A 411 0.22 12.28 -14.93
CA TYR A 411 0.06 10.89 -14.47
C TYR A 411 -1.42 10.53 -14.28
N PRO A 412 -1.83 9.32 -14.69
CA PRO A 412 -3.17 8.83 -14.42
C PRO A 412 -3.33 8.55 -12.92
N SER A 413 -4.52 8.83 -12.40
CA SER A 413 -4.97 8.57 -11.03
C SER A 413 -5.60 7.18 -10.92
N SER A 414 -6.13 6.66 -12.03
CA SER A 414 -6.62 5.28 -12.15
C SER A 414 -6.36 4.73 -13.55
N LEU A 415 -6.22 3.40 -13.63
CA LEU A 415 -6.13 2.63 -14.87
C LEU A 415 -7.18 1.51 -14.82
N ALA A 416 -7.80 1.23 -15.96
CA ALA A 416 -8.61 0.03 -16.16
C ALA A 416 -7.70 -1.11 -16.62
N LEU A 417 -7.88 -2.29 -16.02
CA LEU A 417 -7.23 -3.53 -16.42
C LEU A 417 -8.34 -4.48 -16.86
N ASP A 418 -8.38 -4.78 -18.14
CA ASP A 418 -9.37 -5.65 -18.78
C ASP A 418 -8.71 -6.93 -19.33
N GLY A 419 -9.53 -7.94 -19.62
CA GLY A 419 -9.12 -9.18 -20.28
C GLY A 419 -8.93 -9.02 -21.79
N GLU A 420 -9.69 -9.80 -22.57
CA GLU A 420 -9.55 -9.84 -24.03
C GLU A 420 -10.00 -8.55 -24.73
N HIS A 421 -10.99 -7.85 -24.17
CA HIS A 421 -11.53 -6.60 -24.70
C HIS A 421 -11.51 -5.50 -23.63
N VAL A 422 -11.02 -4.32 -23.99
CA VAL A 422 -11.11 -3.12 -23.13
C VAL A 422 -12.58 -2.67 -23.05
N TYR A 423 -13.00 -2.07 -21.95
CA TYR A 423 -14.38 -1.60 -21.70
C TYR A 423 -15.06 -0.77 -22.82
N TYR A 424 -14.32 -0.19 -23.77
CA TYR A 424 -14.89 0.55 -24.91
C TYR A 424 -15.00 -0.28 -26.19
N ASP A 425 -14.48 -1.50 -26.22
CA ASP A 425 -14.34 -2.32 -27.42
C ASP A 425 -15.52 -3.30 -27.54
N ALA A 426 -16.55 -2.90 -28.26
CA ALA A 426 -17.81 -3.63 -28.38
C ALA A 426 -17.75 -4.90 -29.25
N ARG A 427 -16.54 -5.38 -29.61
CA ARG A 427 -16.36 -6.61 -30.40
C ARG A 427 -16.44 -7.89 -29.57
N GLY A 428 -16.39 -7.77 -28.26
CA GLY A 428 -16.55 -8.88 -27.32
C GLY A 428 -16.73 -8.36 -25.90
N GLU A 429 -16.97 -9.28 -24.96
CA GLU A 429 -17.21 -8.94 -23.56
C GLU A 429 -15.92 -8.43 -22.88
N SER A 430 -16.05 -7.32 -22.17
CA SER A 430 -15.02 -6.78 -21.29
C SER A 430 -15.12 -7.34 -19.87
N GLU A 431 -14.02 -7.28 -19.12
CA GLU A 431 -14.01 -7.70 -17.71
C GLU A 431 -14.96 -6.82 -16.88
N LEU A 432 -15.08 -5.54 -17.23
CA LEU A 432 -16.05 -4.64 -16.62
C LEU A 432 -17.51 -5.10 -16.79
N GLU A 433 -17.90 -5.50 -18.01
CA GLU A 433 -19.26 -6.01 -18.27
C GLU A 433 -19.53 -7.29 -17.49
N ARG A 434 -18.54 -8.18 -17.42
CA ARG A 434 -18.60 -9.40 -16.63
C ARG A 434 -18.78 -9.09 -15.14
N ILE A 435 -17.99 -8.16 -14.59
CA ILE A 435 -18.13 -7.71 -13.18
C ILE A 435 -19.54 -7.19 -12.92
N ILE A 436 -20.06 -6.32 -13.78
CA ILE A 436 -21.42 -5.76 -13.62
C ILE A 436 -22.48 -6.86 -13.64
N SER A 437 -22.31 -7.86 -14.49
CA SER A 437 -23.32 -8.90 -14.72
C SER A 437 -23.28 -10.04 -13.70
N THR A 438 -22.11 -10.36 -13.14
CA THR A 438 -21.92 -11.59 -12.34
C THR A 438 -21.42 -11.38 -10.92
N HIS A 439 -20.92 -10.19 -10.56
CA HIS A 439 -20.34 -9.98 -9.23
C HIS A 439 -21.46 -9.85 -8.18
N ASP A 440 -21.28 -10.51 -7.04
CA ASP A 440 -22.15 -10.34 -5.89
C ASP A 440 -21.72 -9.09 -5.12
N PHE A 441 -22.53 -8.03 -5.19
CA PHE A 441 -22.22 -6.76 -4.55
C PHE A 441 -22.81 -6.72 -3.15
N GLU A 442 -21.98 -7.06 -2.16
CA GLU A 442 -22.34 -6.94 -0.75
C GLU A 442 -22.83 -5.52 -0.39
N GLU A 443 -23.78 -5.42 0.55
CA GLU A 443 -24.40 -4.14 0.91
C GLU A 443 -23.38 -3.09 1.41
N ALA A 444 -22.31 -3.52 2.09
CA ALA A 444 -21.23 -2.63 2.51
C ALA A 444 -20.48 -2.01 1.30
N LEU A 445 -20.26 -2.78 0.24
CA LEU A 445 -19.64 -2.32 -1.00
C LEU A 445 -20.57 -1.36 -1.76
N LEU A 446 -21.88 -1.65 -1.78
CA LEU A 446 -22.88 -0.76 -2.36
C LEU A 446 -22.99 0.56 -1.60
N ALA A 447 -22.99 0.52 -0.26
CA ALA A 447 -23.01 1.72 0.58
C ALA A 447 -21.81 2.62 0.29
N ARG A 448 -20.59 2.04 0.33
CA ARG A 448 -19.36 2.76 -0.04
C ARG A 448 -19.43 3.33 -1.46
N SER A 449 -19.99 2.58 -2.42
CA SER A 449 -20.14 3.04 -3.80
C SER A 449 -21.08 4.24 -3.92
N ARG A 450 -22.22 4.22 -3.20
CA ARG A 450 -23.16 5.36 -3.14
C ARG A 450 -22.50 6.60 -2.56
N ASP A 451 -21.72 6.44 -1.50
CA ASP A 451 -20.98 7.56 -0.87
C ASP A 451 -19.92 8.14 -1.82
N LEU A 452 -19.19 7.29 -2.54
CA LEU A 452 -18.23 7.73 -3.55
C LEU A 452 -18.92 8.46 -4.71
N VAL A 453 -20.03 7.94 -5.22
CA VAL A 453 -20.81 8.60 -6.29
C VAL A 453 -21.28 9.97 -5.80
N ARG A 454 -21.84 10.05 -4.59
CA ARG A 454 -22.28 11.30 -3.97
C ARG A 454 -21.11 12.28 -3.86
N LEU A 455 -19.96 11.84 -3.37
CA LEU A 455 -18.76 12.66 -3.24
C LEU A 455 -18.30 13.20 -4.60
N LEU A 456 -18.22 12.36 -5.63
CA LEU A 456 -17.78 12.77 -6.97
C LEU A 456 -18.73 13.82 -7.56
N VAL A 457 -20.05 13.63 -7.41
CA VAL A 457 -21.08 14.55 -7.90
C VAL A 457 -21.06 15.87 -7.12
N GLU A 458 -21.05 15.83 -5.79
CA GLU A 458 -21.02 17.02 -4.93
C GLU A 458 -19.74 17.86 -5.14
N ARG A 459 -18.61 17.20 -5.42
CA ARG A 459 -17.31 17.85 -5.63
C ARG A 459 -17.04 18.25 -7.08
N GLY A 460 -17.93 17.92 -8.00
CA GLY A 460 -17.72 18.29 -9.40
C GLY A 460 -16.59 17.52 -10.09
N VAL A 461 -16.25 16.32 -9.62
CA VAL A 461 -15.13 15.52 -10.17
C VAL A 461 -15.53 14.91 -11.50
N SER A 462 -14.70 15.12 -12.52
CA SER A 462 -14.83 14.53 -13.85
C SER A 462 -13.55 13.80 -14.26
N LYS A 463 -13.57 13.05 -15.38
CA LYS A 463 -12.41 12.25 -15.82
C LYS A 463 -11.10 13.07 -15.87
N TYR A 464 -11.16 14.29 -16.36
CA TYR A 464 -9.98 15.17 -16.54
C TYR A 464 -9.94 16.37 -15.59
N ASN A 465 -11.03 16.65 -14.86
CA ASN A 465 -11.19 17.82 -14.01
C ASN A 465 -10.80 19.13 -14.72
N LEU A 466 -11.16 19.22 -16.01
CA LEU A 466 -10.95 20.37 -16.87
C LEU A 466 -12.30 21.04 -17.13
N GLY A 467 -12.39 22.32 -16.81
CA GLY A 467 -13.55 23.13 -17.14
C GLY A 467 -13.89 24.14 -16.05
N THR A 468 -14.48 25.24 -16.49
CA THR A 468 -15.20 26.19 -15.66
C THR A 468 -16.70 25.86 -15.71
N ILE A 469 -17.48 26.42 -14.79
CA ILE A 469 -18.94 26.35 -14.87
C ILE A 469 -19.36 27.12 -16.12
N ALA A 470 -20.21 26.52 -16.96
CA ALA A 470 -20.80 27.16 -18.12
C ALA A 470 -22.31 27.23 -17.93
N GLU A 471 -22.89 28.40 -18.18
CA GLU A 471 -24.34 28.57 -18.23
C GLU A 471 -24.86 28.04 -19.57
N LEU A 472 -25.85 27.14 -19.51
CA LEU A 472 -26.57 26.71 -20.71
C LEU A 472 -27.63 27.75 -21.07
N PRO A 473 -27.93 27.97 -22.36
CA PRO A 473 -29.02 28.85 -22.76
C PRO A 473 -30.35 28.37 -22.16
N ALA A 474 -31.26 29.32 -21.92
CA ALA A 474 -32.60 29.00 -21.45
C ALA A 474 -33.32 28.12 -22.50
N VAL A 475 -33.94 27.05 -22.03
CA VAL A 475 -34.69 26.11 -22.86
C VAL A 475 -36.13 26.09 -22.38
N GLU A 476 -37.08 26.11 -23.31
CA GLU A 476 -38.50 26.05 -23.05
C GLU A 476 -38.87 24.92 -22.06
N GLU A 477 -39.80 25.22 -21.17
CA GLU A 477 -40.28 24.27 -20.17
C GLU A 477 -40.95 23.06 -20.86
N GLY A 478 -40.66 21.86 -20.40
CA GLY A 478 -41.13 20.61 -21.02
C GLY A 478 -40.37 20.15 -22.27
N ARG A 479 -39.48 20.97 -22.85
CA ARG A 479 -38.65 20.55 -24.00
C ARG A 479 -37.53 19.61 -23.54
N LEU A 480 -37.45 18.44 -24.17
CA LEU A 480 -36.41 17.43 -23.89
C LEU A 480 -35.01 18.02 -24.18
N LYS A 481 -34.08 17.92 -23.22
CA LYS A 481 -32.69 18.35 -23.39
C LYS A 481 -31.79 17.15 -23.58
N ILE A 482 -30.96 17.16 -24.61
CA ILE A 482 -30.01 16.10 -24.90
C ILE A 482 -28.61 16.68 -25.01
N LEU A 483 -27.70 16.19 -24.18
CA LEU A 483 -26.27 16.48 -24.27
C LEU A 483 -25.58 15.35 -25.01
N VAL A 484 -24.93 15.67 -26.14
CA VAL A 484 -24.09 14.75 -26.91
C VAL A 484 -22.62 15.06 -26.62
N PRO A 485 -21.93 14.27 -25.78
CA PRO A 485 -20.50 14.44 -25.58
C PRO A 485 -19.74 13.89 -26.79
N GLY A 486 -18.94 14.75 -27.41
CA GLY A 486 -18.03 14.39 -28.48
C GLY A 486 -16.79 13.67 -27.99
N GLN A 487 -16.16 12.94 -28.91
CA GLN A 487 -14.93 12.19 -28.72
C GLN A 487 -13.88 12.63 -29.75
N VAL A 488 -12.61 12.28 -29.55
CA VAL A 488 -11.61 12.41 -30.61
C VAL A 488 -11.95 11.43 -31.75
N GLU A 489 -12.03 11.92 -32.99
CA GLU A 489 -12.51 11.16 -34.15
C GLU A 489 -11.72 9.87 -34.41
N GLN A 490 -10.40 9.91 -34.27
CA GLN A 490 -9.52 8.76 -34.50
C GLN A 490 -9.35 7.85 -33.27
N ASP A 491 -10.05 8.16 -32.17
CA ASP A 491 -9.93 7.42 -30.92
C ASP A 491 -10.36 5.96 -31.08
N ALA A 492 -9.70 5.07 -30.34
CA ALA A 492 -10.02 3.66 -30.34
C ALA A 492 -11.48 3.40 -29.91
N SER A 493 -12.03 4.21 -29.01
CA SER A 493 -13.43 4.11 -28.58
C SER A 493 -14.43 4.40 -29.70
N ILE A 494 -14.12 5.29 -30.65
CA ILE A 494 -14.96 5.50 -31.85
C ILE A 494 -14.81 4.34 -32.82
N ARG A 495 -13.58 3.86 -33.01
CA ARG A 495 -13.29 2.80 -33.98
C ARG A 495 -13.89 1.45 -33.58
N TYR A 496 -13.89 1.14 -32.28
CA TYR A 496 -14.25 -0.17 -31.74
C TYR A 496 -15.52 -0.16 -30.87
N GLY A 497 -16.02 0.99 -30.44
CA GLY A 497 -17.18 1.07 -29.51
C GLY A 497 -18.55 0.97 -30.15
N SER A 498 -18.66 1.07 -31.47
CA SER A 498 -19.90 0.76 -32.17
C SER A 498 -19.61 0.17 -33.56
N PRO A 499 -20.35 -0.86 -33.97
CA PRO A 499 -20.31 -1.31 -35.36
C PRO A 499 -21.03 -0.34 -36.31
N ILE A 500 -21.89 0.55 -35.79
CA ILE A 500 -22.80 1.40 -36.57
C ILE A 500 -22.35 2.87 -36.54
N VAL A 501 -22.21 3.47 -35.35
CA VAL A 501 -21.89 4.89 -35.20
C VAL A 501 -20.38 5.06 -35.08
N ARG A 502 -19.73 5.50 -36.16
CA ARG A 502 -18.26 5.54 -36.27
C ARG A 502 -17.68 6.94 -36.42
N SER A 503 -18.47 7.97 -36.16
CA SER A 503 -18.04 9.37 -36.13
C SER A 503 -18.92 10.22 -35.21
N ASN A 504 -18.37 11.34 -34.72
CA ASN A 504 -19.17 12.30 -33.96
C ASN A 504 -20.31 12.87 -34.79
N ALA A 505 -20.06 13.14 -36.08
CA ALA A 505 -21.06 13.64 -37.01
C ALA A 505 -22.26 12.68 -37.15
N VAL A 506 -21.99 11.39 -37.33
CA VAL A 506 -23.03 10.36 -37.42
C VAL A 506 -23.79 10.23 -36.09
N LEU A 507 -23.11 10.32 -34.95
CA LEU A 507 -23.77 10.30 -33.64
C LEU A 507 -24.76 11.45 -33.47
N VAL A 508 -24.32 12.67 -33.73
CA VAL A 508 -25.15 13.88 -33.58
C VAL A 508 -26.31 13.85 -34.58
N SER A 509 -26.06 13.45 -35.82
CA SER A 509 -27.11 13.29 -36.84
C SER A 509 -28.17 12.28 -36.41
N ALA A 510 -27.76 11.11 -35.91
CA ALA A 510 -28.68 10.06 -35.46
C ALA A 510 -29.51 10.51 -34.24
N VAL A 511 -28.92 11.28 -33.32
CA VAL A 511 -29.65 11.89 -32.21
C VAL A 511 -30.69 12.88 -32.71
N ARG A 512 -30.33 13.77 -33.63
CA ARG A 512 -31.26 14.77 -34.19
C ARG A 512 -32.40 14.13 -34.97
N GLU A 513 -32.12 13.10 -35.76
CA GLU A 513 -33.13 12.34 -36.51
C GLU A 513 -34.13 11.64 -35.57
N ARG A 514 -33.65 11.05 -34.48
CA ARG A 514 -34.49 10.34 -33.51
C ARG A 514 -35.26 11.27 -32.57
N TYR A 515 -34.75 12.48 -32.34
CA TYR A 515 -35.32 13.47 -31.43
C TYR A 515 -35.42 14.86 -32.09
N PRO A 516 -36.25 15.03 -33.13
CA PRO A 516 -36.29 16.26 -33.93
C PRO A 516 -36.68 17.49 -33.09
N GLY A 517 -37.60 17.34 -32.14
CA GLY A 517 -38.07 18.42 -31.26
C GLY A 517 -37.20 18.68 -30.02
N ALA A 518 -36.18 17.86 -29.75
CA ALA A 518 -35.34 18.04 -28.57
C ALA A 518 -34.40 19.24 -28.73
N PHE A 519 -34.01 19.84 -27.60
CA PHE A 519 -32.91 20.78 -27.52
C PHE A 519 -31.59 20.00 -27.43
N VAL A 520 -30.82 19.97 -28.53
CA VAL A 520 -29.59 19.16 -28.61
C VAL A 520 -28.36 20.05 -28.47
N VAL A 521 -27.51 19.71 -27.50
CA VAL A 521 -26.23 20.37 -27.22
C VAL A 521 -25.10 19.41 -27.57
N TYR A 522 -24.16 19.83 -28.41
CA TYR A 522 -22.91 19.10 -28.61
C TYR A 522 -21.81 19.69 -27.73
N LYS A 523 -21.15 18.81 -26.97
CA LYS A 523 -19.99 19.18 -26.15
C LYS A 523 -18.74 18.57 -26.76
N GLU A 524 -17.87 19.41 -27.30
CA GLU A 524 -16.64 18.93 -27.94
C GLU A 524 -15.66 18.34 -26.92
N HIS A 525 -14.88 17.34 -27.36
CA HIS A 525 -13.91 16.67 -26.49
C HIS A 525 -12.79 17.65 -26.06
N PRO A 526 -12.36 17.66 -24.78
CA PRO A 526 -11.32 18.56 -24.28
C PRO A 526 -10.03 18.58 -25.12
N ASP A 527 -9.53 17.41 -25.56
CA ASP A 527 -8.34 17.31 -26.42
C ASP A 527 -8.49 18.07 -27.75
N VAL A 528 -9.70 18.09 -28.33
CA VAL A 528 -9.99 18.83 -29.57
C VAL A 528 -10.04 20.32 -29.30
N THR A 529 -10.75 20.74 -28.23
CA THR A 529 -10.83 22.15 -27.83
C THR A 529 -9.47 22.76 -27.46
N SER A 530 -8.49 21.94 -27.05
CA SER A 530 -7.12 22.36 -26.75
C SER A 530 -6.23 22.57 -27.99
N GLY A 531 -6.74 22.30 -29.20
CA GLY A 531 -6.01 22.45 -30.47
C GLY A 531 -4.96 21.37 -30.75
N LEU A 532 -4.88 20.32 -29.92
CA LEU A 532 -3.85 19.28 -30.00
C LEU A 532 -4.22 18.10 -30.91
N ARG A 533 -5.49 18.01 -31.35
CA ARG A 533 -5.98 17.05 -32.34
C ARG A 533 -7.04 17.71 -33.23
N SER A 534 -7.12 17.31 -34.50
CA SER A 534 -8.13 17.80 -35.43
C SER A 534 -9.52 17.30 -35.03
N GLY A 535 -10.47 18.22 -34.87
CA GLY A 535 -11.89 17.93 -34.86
C GLY A 535 -12.43 17.99 -36.29
N ASP A 536 -13.24 17.02 -36.70
CA ASP A 536 -13.73 16.92 -38.09
C ASP A 536 -15.20 17.38 -38.25
N VAL A 537 -15.87 17.74 -37.15
CA VAL A 537 -17.17 18.41 -37.27
C VAL A 537 -16.91 19.89 -37.50
N SER A 538 -17.02 20.32 -38.76
CA SER A 538 -16.93 21.74 -39.09
C SER A 538 -17.91 22.53 -38.22
N ARG A 539 -17.52 23.74 -37.77
CA ARG A 539 -18.40 24.62 -37.00
C ARG A 539 -19.76 24.80 -37.68
N THR A 540 -19.79 24.76 -39.01
CA THR A 540 -20.99 24.81 -39.86
C THR A 540 -21.91 23.59 -39.70
N GLN A 541 -21.38 22.37 -39.55
CA GLN A 541 -22.18 21.15 -39.28
C GLN A 541 -22.63 21.06 -37.81
N GLN A 542 -21.81 21.57 -36.88
CA GLN A 542 -22.22 21.67 -35.47
C GLN A 542 -23.45 22.59 -35.33
N ILE A 543 -23.49 23.67 -36.10
CA ILE A 543 -24.60 24.63 -36.13
C ILE A 543 -25.85 24.08 -36.85
N SER A 544 -25.72 23.15 -37.82
CA SER A 544 -26.88 22.61 -38.54
C SER A 544 -27.63 21.51 -37.77
N TRP A 545 -26.98 20.83 -36.83
CA TRP A 545 -27.58 19.70 -36.09
C TRP A 545 -27.81 19.97 -34.61
N CYS A 546 -27.10 20.94 -34.03
CA CYS A 546 -27.24 21.34 -32.63
C CYS A 546 -27.64 22.80 -32.53
N GLU A 547 -28.46 23.09 -31.53
CA GLU A 547 -28.88 24.48 -31.23
C GLU A 547 -27.84 25.21 -30.37
N ALA A 548 -26.90 24.47 -29.78
CA ALA A 548 -25.70 25.02 -29.16
C ALA A 548 -24.52 24.04 -29.27
N ALA A 549 -23.33 24.58 -29.57
CA ALA A 549 -22.05 23.89 -29.45
C ALA A 549 -21.26 24.53 -28.31
N ILE A 550 -20.83 23.73 -27.33
CA ILE A 550 -20.17 24.24 -26.13
C ILE A 550 -18.79 23.63 -25.98
N SER A 551 -17.79 24.50 -25.83
CA SER A 551 -16.43 24.13 -25.43
C SER A 551 -16.30 24.22 -23.90
N CYS A 552 -15.68 23.20 -23.30
CA CYS A 552 -15.22 23.22 -21.91
C CYS A 552 -16.28 23.37 -20.80
N ILE A 553 -17.18 22.38 -20.65
CA ILE A 553 -17.97 22.22 -19.42
C ILE A 553 -17.30 21.18 -18.51
N GLY A 554 -16.99 21.52 -17.25
CA GLY A 554 -16.70 20.50 -16.23
C GLY A 554 -17.98 19.69 -15.99
N SER A 555 -17.99 18.39 -16.29
CA SER A 555 -19.22 17.57 -16.35
C SER A 555 -19.95 17.36 -15.01
N ALA A 556 -19.50 18.00 -13.94
CA ALA A 556 -20.07 17.80 -12.61
C ALA A 556 -20.28 19.13 -11.83
N GLY A 557 -20.14 20.30 -12.48
CA GLY A 557 -20.60 21.57 -11.91
C GLY A 557 -22.04 21.86 -12.28
N ARG A 558 -22.99 21.66 -11.35
CA ARG A 558 -24.41 22.11 -11.38
C ARG A 558 -24.99 22.36 -12.79
N THR A 559 -25.05 21.32 -13.60
CA THR A 559 -25.97 21.26 -14.73
C THR A 559 -26.85 20.04 -14.52
N VAL A 560 -27.64 20.10 -13.44
CA VAL A 560 -28.73 19.16 -13.27
C VAL A 560 -29.92 19.80 -13.99
N TRP A 561 -30.09 19.46 -15.27
CA TRP A 561 -31.45 19.37 -15.78
C TRP A 561 -32.07 18.21 -14.99
N ARG A 562 -32.76 18.53 -13.89
CA ARG A 562 -33.52 17.48 -13.16
C ARG A 562 -34.60 16.96 -14.14
N PRO A 563 -34.89 15.65 -14.12
CA PRO A 563 -35.92 15.06 -14.97
C PRO A 563 -37.27 15.75 -14.80
#